data_AF-A0A3E1ERM6-F1
#
_entry.id   AF-A0A3E1ERM6-F1
#
_cell.length_a   1.000
_cell.length_b   1.000
_cell.length_c   1.000
_cell.angle_alpha   90.00
_cell.angle_beta   90.00
_cell.angle_gamma   90.00
#
_symmetry.space_group_name_H-M   'P 1'
#
loop_
_entity.id
_entity.type
_entity.pdbx_description
1 polymer ?
#
loop_
_entity_poly.entity_id
_entity_poly.type
_entity_poly.pdbx_seq_one_letter_code
_entity_poly.pdbx_strand_id
1 'polypeptide(L)'
;MRSLLADFADVPAGDERNTLRLAALYHDAIYNPLRADNEEASAALLLWHAADRTNRIVQRAAEIIVASKWNKLPDDALTWRFWEADCKPLATDYPLASRVAYERAIFREYQWASWTTYREKRAEFLRDWSNKFSQQREGVEICLGLLEGLSPRVAVYPGSFNPFHRGHLSILRQAERVFDKVIIGVAVNRQKSGAVDTLEARRAELQARLCFHEVAGVPGLLTDFVEQFPLQLSVVRGVRDGTDLEAELRYARFPGELRPETNVVWIGCEAEWQHLGSSAIRELESIAIGSGSRYVPDTAGVYGLVGDGH
;
A
#
# COMPACT_ATOMS: atom_id res chain seq x y z
N MET A 1 -0.73 -6.86 -10.70
CA MET A 1 -0.45 -7.07 -12.14
C MET A 1 -0.81 -8.48 -12.62
N ARG A 2 -2.07 -8.72 -13.01
CA ARG A 2 -2.28 -9.64 -14.16
C ARG A 2 -1.60 -8.96 -15.33
N SER A 3 -0.76 -9.71 -16.01
CA SER A 3 0.28 -9.16 -16.88
C SER A 3 -0.34 -8.44 -18.09
N LEU A 4 -0.17 -7.11 -18.18
CA LEU A 4 -0.41 -6.32 -19.40
C LEU A 4 0.19 -6.99 -20.65
N LEU A 5 1.22 -7.84 -20.48
CA LEU A 5 1.80 -8.65 -21.55
C LEU A 5 0.78 -9.53 -22.29
N ALA A 6 -0.26 -10.01 -21.61
CA ALA A 6 -1.30 -10.83 -22.22
C ALA A 6 -2.18 -10.04 -23.19
N ASP A 7 -2.36 -8.74 -22.95
CA ASP A 7 -3.18 -7.85 -23.78
C ASP A 7 -2.48 -7.46 -25.11
N PHE A 8 -1.22 -7.84 -25.28
CA PHE A 8 -0.45 -7.65 -26.51
C PHE A 8 -0.17 -8.97 -27.25
N ALA A 9 -0.95 -10.01 -26.98
CA ALA A 9 -0.79 -11.31 -27.63
C ALA A 9 -1.17 -11.30 -29.12
N ASP A 10 -2.14 -10.46 -29.46
CA ASP A 10 -2.70 -10.25 -30.81
C ASP A 10 -1.82 -9.36 -31.70
N VAL A 11 -0.95 -8.54 -31.11
CA VAL A 11 0.03 -7.74 -31.85
C VAL A 11 1.02 -8.68 -32.57
N PRO A 12 1.26 -8.50 -33.89
CA PRO A 12 2.22 -9.32 -34.63
C PRO A 12 3.61 -9.30 -33.98
N ALA A 13 4.34 -10.41 -34.06
CA ALA A 13 5.71 -10.46 -33.57
C ALA A 13 6.59 -9.45 -34.32
N GLY A 14 7.31 -8.61 -33.58
CA GLY A 14 8.13 -7.54 -34.15
C GLY A 14 8.42 -6.43 -33.14
N ASP A 15 8.98 -5.34 -33.63
CA ASP A 15 9.45 -4.21 -32.81
C ASP A 15 8.33 -3.58 -31.99
N GLU A 16 7.13 -3.42 -32.55
CA GLU A 16 5.97 -2.85 -31.85
C GLU A 16 5.54 -3.71 -30.66
N ARG A 17 5.37 -5.02 -30.86
CA ARG A 17 5.02 -5.95 -29.76
C ARG A 17 6.11 -5.99 -28.70
N ASN A 18 7.38 -5.99 -29.11
CA ASN A 18 8.50 -5.96 -28.16
C ASN A 18 8.53 -4.67 -27.35
N THR A 19 8.24 -3.54 -27.99
CA THR A 19 8.12 -2.23 -27.34
C THR A 19 7.00 -2.24 -26.29
N LEU A 20 5.80 -2.68 -26.66
CA LEU A 20 4.65 -2.76 -25.74
C LEU A 20 4.91 -3.69 -24.57
N ARG A 21 5.51 -4.86 -24.81
CA ARG A 21 5.84 -5.82 -23.76
C ARG A 21 6.92 -5.28 -22.81
N LEU A 22 7.90 -4.57 -23.35
CA LEU A 22 8.95 -3.94 -22.55
C LEU A 22 8.38 -2.80 -21.71
N ALA A 23 7.53 -1.95 -22.30
CA ALA A 23 6.79 -0.93 -21.56
C ALA A 23 5.97 -1.56 -20.44
N ALA A 24 5.20 -2.62 -20.70
CA ALA A 24 4.39 -3.30 -19.69
C ALA A 24 5.18 -3.98 -18.57
N LEU A 25 6.42 -4.40 -18.84
CA LEU A 25 7.28 -5.00 -17.83
C LEU A 25 7.82 -3.94 -16.85
N TYR A 26 8.04 -2.73 -17.34
CA TYR A 26 8.63 -1.64 -16.57
C TYR A 26 7.62 -0.58 -16.12
N HIS A 27 6.41 -0.60 -16.64
CA HIS A 27 5.32 0.26 -16.20
C HIS A 27 5.01 -0.01 -14.73
N ASP A 28 4.99 1.05 -13.93
CA ASP A 28 4.91 1.03 -12.46
C ASP A 28 5.96 0.16 -11.75
N ALA A 29 7.09 -0.16 -12.42
CA ALA A 29 8.18 -0.92 -11.80
C ALA A 29 8.84 -0.16 -10.64
N ILE A 30 8.81 1.18 -10.70
CA ILE A 30 9.08 2.04 -9.56
C ILE A 30 7.78 2.75 -9.19
N TYR A 31 7.22 2.38 -8.05
CA TYR A 31 6.07 3.06 -7.48
C TYR A 31 6.40 3.52 -6.06
N ASN A 32 6.25 4.82 -5.81
CA ASN A 32 6.22 5.38 -4.47
C ASN A 32 5.09 6.41 -4.40
N PRO A 33 4.09 6.22 -3.54
CA PRO A 33 2.94 7.12 -3.49
C PRO A 33 3.25 8.53 -2.97
N LEU A 34 4.41 8.73 -2.34
CA LEU A 34 4.88 10.04 -1.89
C LEU A 34 5.63 10.81 -2.98
N ARG A 35 5.74 10.25 -4.19
CA ARG A 35 6.49 10.81 -5.32
C ARG A 35 5.57 11.06 -6.53
N ALA A 36 5.90 12.08 -7.30
CA ALA A 36 5.17 12.48 -8.51
C ALA A 36 5.87 12.07 -9.82
N ASP A 37 7.02 11.40 -9.71
CA ASP A 37 7.91 11.04 -10.82
C ASP A 37 8.00 9.51 -11.03
N ASN A 38 6.95 8.76 -10.68
CA ASN A 38 6.96 7.29 -10.74
C ASN A 38 7.15 6.76 -12.16
N GLU A 39 6.47 7.35 -13.15
CA GLU A 39 6.60 6.98 -14.56
C GLU A 39 8.00 7.32 -15.10
N GLU A 40 8.53 8.50 -14.78
CA GLU A 40 9.90 8.88 -15.16
C GLU A 40 10.94 7.97 -14.49
N ALA A 41 10.76 7.62 -13.22
CA ALA A 41 11.65 6.72 -12.51
C ALA A 41 11.60 5.30 -13.11
N SER A 42 10.41 4.81 -13.44
CA SER A 42 10.18 3.52 -14.09
C SER A 42 10.83 3.46 -15.49
N ALA A 43 10.68 4.54 -16.27
CA ALA A 43 11.36 4.68 -17.56
C ALA A 43 12.89 4.76 -17.42
N ALA A 44 13.40 5.47 -16.41
CA ALA A 44 14.82 5.54 -16.11
C ALA A 44 15.39 4.17 -15.69
N LEU A 45 14.63 3.37 -14.93
CA LEU A 45 15.01 2.01 -14.56
C LEU A 45 15.14 1.10 -15.79
N LEU A 46 14.20 1.19 -16.73
CA LEU A 46 14.28 0.49 -18.01
C LEU A 46 15.58 0.84 -18.75
N LEU A 47 15.87 2.14 -18.89
CA LEU A 47 17.10 2.61 -19.54
C LEU A 47 18.36 2.17 -18.79
N TRP A 48 18.29 2.07 -17.46
CA TRP A 48 19.41 1.60 -16.65
C TRP A 48 19.70 0.11 -16.88
N HIS A 49 18.66 -0.74 -16.96
CA HIS A 49 18.79 -2.18 -17.23
C HIS A 49 19.12 -2.51 -18.70
N ALA A 50 18.92 -1.58 -19.63
CA ALA A 50 19.18 -1.82 -21.05
C ALA A 50 20.67 -1.99 -21.34
N ALA A 51 21.03 -3.08 -22.05
CA ALA A 51 22.40 -3.31 -22.53
C ALA A 51 22.86 -2.25 -23.53
N ASP A 52 21.93 -1.76 -24.37
CA ASP A 52 22.13 -0.64 -25.27
C ASP A 52 21.00 0.39 -25.08
N ARG A 53 21.35 1.53 -24.50
CA ARG A 53 20.40 2.64 -24.26
C ARG A 53 19.98 3.34 -25.53
N THR A 54 20.70 3.19 -26.64
CA THR A 54 20.35 3.81 -27.92
C THR A 54 19.39 2.96 -28.75
N ASN A 55 19.09 1.75 -28.29
CA ASN A 55 18.15 0.85 -28.96
C ASN A 55 16.77 1.50 -29.08
N ARG A 56 16.24 1.54 -30.31
CA ARG A 56 14.98 2.22 -30.63
C ARG A 56 13.77 1.63 -29.89
N ILE A 57 13.73 0.31 -29.66
CA ILE A 57 12.67 -0.37 -28.92
C ILE A 57 12.69 0.05 -27.45
N VAL A 58 13.90 0.11 -26.85
CA VAL A 58 14.10 0.52 -25.46
C VAL A 58 13.68 1.98 -25.26
N GLN A 59 14.16 2.88 -26.12
CA GLN A 59 13.81 4.30 -26.08
C GLN A 59 12.30 4.49 -26.24
N ARG A 60 11.70 3.80 -27.21
CA ARG A 60 10.26 3.91 -27.45
C ARG A 60 9.43 3.38 -26.29
N ALA A 61 9.85 2.30 -25.65
CA ALA A 61 9.17 1.77 -24.47
C ALA A 61 9.26 2.74 -23.28
N ALA A 62 10.41 3.38 -23.07
CA ALA A 62 10.57 4.42 -22.04
C ALA A 62 9.66 5.63 -22.31
N GLU A 63 9.55 6.08 -23.56
CA GLU A 63 8.61 7.14 -23.96
C GLU A 63 7.15 6.78 -23.67
N ILE A 64 6.73 5.54 -23.97
CA ILE A 64 5.38 5.05 -23.69
C ILE A 64 5.09 5.07 -22.18
N ILE A 65 6.03 4.63 -21.35
CA ILE A 65 5.87 4.65 -19.88
C ILE A 65 5.67 6.10 -19.39
N VAL A 66 6.46 7.06 -19.86
CA VAL A 66 6.29 8.47 -19.46
C VAL A 66 4.96 9.04 -19.99
N ALA A 67 4.56 8.62 -21.20
CA ALA A 67 3.33 9.07 -21.84
C ALA A 67 2.05 8.39 -21.29
N SER A 68 2.16 7.34 -20.47
CA SER A 68 1.00 6.67 -19.87
C SER A 68 0.34 7.49 -18.75
N LYS A 69 0.87 8.67 -18.40
CA LYS A 69 0.20 9.61 -17.50
C LYS A 69 -1.18 9.96 -18.03
N TRP A 70 -2.21 9.72 -17.22
CA TRP A 70 -3.62 9.92 -17.60
C TRP A 70 -4.00 11.37 -17.97
N ASN A 71 -3.12 12.34 -17.74
CA ASN A 71 -3.35 13.76 -18.00
C ASN A 71 -3.05 14.20 -19.45
N LYS A 72 -2.43 13.34 -20.27
CA LYS A 72 -2.15 13.64 -21.69
C LYS A 72 -2.65 12.50 -22.58
N LEU A 73 -3.48 12.83 -23.56
CA LEU A 73 -3.91 11.84 -24.55
C LEU A 73 -2.71 11.42 -25.43
N PRO A 74 -2.54 10.11 -25.71
CA PRO A 74 -1.54 9.65 -26.65
C PRO A 74 -1.71 10.30 -28.03
N ASP A 75 -0.61 10.63 -28.69
CA ASP A 75 -0.57 11.23 -30.03
C ASP A 75 -0.24 10.23 -31.15
N ASP A 76 0.07 8.98 -30.80
CA ASP A 76 0.37 7.91 -31.74
C ASP A 76 -0.33 6.58 -31.39
N ALA A 77 -0.45 5.71 -32.41
CA ALA A 77 -1.18 4.46 -32.31
C ALA A 77 -0.59 3.45 -31.31
N LEU A 78 0.74 3.42 -31.15
CA LEU A 78 1.38 2.43 -30.27
C LEU A 78 1.20 2.79 -28.81
N THR A 79 1.37 4.07 -28.46
CA THR A 79 1.07 4.57 -27.11
C THR A 79 -0.42 4.45 -26.80
N TRP A 80 -1.29 4.73 -27.78
CA TRP A 80 -2.73 4.50 -27.64
C TRP A 80 -3.04 3.04 -27.31
N ARG A 81 -2.40 2.09 -28.00
CA ARG A 81 -2.57 0.65 -27.75
C ARG A 81 -2.14 0.24 -26.33
N PHE A 82 -1.05 0.81 -25.82
CA PHE A 82 -0.62 0.57 -24.45
C PHE A 82 -1.66 1.09 -23.44
N TRP A 83 -2.11 2.32 -23.65
CA TRP A 83 -3.07 3.00 -22.79
C TRP A 83 -4.43 2.31 -22.76
N GLU A 84 -4.90 1.80 -23.91
CA GLU A 84 -6.11 0.96 -23.97
C GLU A 84 -5.98 -0.32 -23.14
N ALA A 85 -4.82 -0.96 -23.15
CA ALA A 85 -4.59 -2.17 -22.35
C ALA A 85 -4.57 -1.85 -20.85
N ASP A 86 -3.91 -0.76 -20.47
CA ASP A 86 -3.85 -0.29 -19.08
C ASP A 86 -5.23 0.08 -18.51
N CYS A 87 -6.04 0.76 -19.32
CA CYS A 87 -7.36 1.24 -18.91
C CYS A 87 -8.51 0.29 -19.30
N LYS A 88 -8.19 -0.88 -19.84
CA LYS A 88 -9.15 -1.92 -20.24
C LYS A 88 -10.17 -2.28 -19.15
N PRO A 89 -9.84 -2.31 -17.84
CA PRO A 89 -10.83 -2.60 -16.80
C PRO A 89 -12.02 -1.63 -16.73
N LEU A 90 -11.86 -0.42 -17.27
CA LEU A 90 -12.89 0.62 -17.35
C LEU A 90 -13.79 0.48 -18.59
N ALA A 91 -13.42 -0.37 -19.56
CA ALA A 91 -14.21 -0.60 -20.76
C ALA A 91 -15.56 -1.25 -20.43
N THR A 92 -16.60 -0.91 -21.20
CA THR A 92 -17.98 -1.38 -20.99
C THR A 92 -18.09 -2.90 -20.99
N ASP A 93 -17.44 -3.57 -21.94
CA ASP A 93 -17.48 -5.01 -22.14
C ASP A 93 -16.55 -5.80 -21.20
N TYR A 94 -15.83 -5.13 -20.28
CA TYR A 94 -14.94 -5.82 -19.36
C TYR A 94 -15.70 -6.71 -18.35
N PRO A 95 -15.31 -7.98 -18.15
CA PRO A 95 -16.05 -8.89 -17.28
C PRO A 95 -16.13 -8.41 -15.82
N LEU A 96 -17.33 -8.47 -15.24
CA LEU A 96 -17.58 -8.00 -13.86
C LEU A 96 -16.63 -8.63 -12.83
N ALA A 97 -16.40 -9.94 -12.89
CA ALA A 97 -15.50 -10.62 -11.95
C ALA A 97 -14.06 -10.09 -12.03
N SER A 98 -13.58 -9.79 -13.24
CA SER A 98 -12.27 -9.18 -13.45
C SER A 98 -12.24 -7.73 -12.94
N ARG A 99 -13.34 -6.98 -13.11
CA ARG A 99 -13.47 -5.61 -12.62
C ARG A 99 -13.44 -5.54 -11.08
N VAL A 100 -14.10 -6.48 -10.39
CA VAL A 100 -14.02 -6.59 -8.92
C VAL A 100 -12.59 -6.86 -8.46
N ALA A 101 -11.88 -7.77 -9.14
CA ALA A 101 -10.48 -8.05 -8.83
C ALA A 101 -9.58 -6.83 -9.08
N TYR A 102 -9.86 -6.06 -10.14
CA TYR A 102 -9.16 -4.82 -10.47
C TYR A 102 -9.39 -3.74 -9.40
N GLU A 103 -10.64 -3.42 -9.01
CA GLU A 103 -10.89 -2.41 -7.98
C GLU A 103 -10.26 -2.78 -6.62
N ARG A 104 -10.23 -4.07 -6.27
CA ARG A 104 -9.49 -4.55 -5.09
C ARG A 104 -7.98 -4.36 -5.23
N ALA A 105 -7.42 -4.57 -6.43
CA ALA A 105 -5.99 -4.36 -6.68
C ALA A 105 -5.63 -2.87 -6.59
N ILE A 106 -6.43 -2.00 -7.19
CA ILE A 106 -6.27 -0.55 -7.07
C ILE A 106 -6.35 -0.15 -5.59
N PHE A 107 -7.35 -0.60 -4.84
CA PHE A 107 -7.41 -0.28 -3.41
C PHE A 107 -6.14 -0.72 -2.64
N ARG A 108 -5.53 -1.85 -2.99
CA ARG A 108 -4.25 -2.30 -2.40
C ARG A 108 -3.06 -1.40 -2.72
N GLU A 109 -3.04 -0.75 -3.87
CA GLU A 109 -1.97 0.19 -4.25
C GLU A 109 -2.08 1.50 -3.45
N TYR A 110 -3.30 1.90 -3.07
CA TYR A 110 -3.57 3.13 -2.34
C TYR A 110 -3.75 2.93 -0.82
N GLN A 111 -3.15 1.89 -0.24
CA GLN A 111 -3.25 1.61 1.20
C GLN A 111 -2.64 2.69 2.10
N TRP A 112 -1.80 3.55 1.54
CA TRP A 112 -1.23 4.73 2.18
C TRP A 112 -2.25 5.85 2.42
N ALA A 113 -3.33 5.89 1.63
CA ALA A 113 -4.38 6.88 1.76
C ALA A 113 -5.48 6.40 2.73
N SER A 114 -6.13 7.36 3.39
CA SER A 114 -7.34 7.06 4.18
C SER A 114 -8.44 6.49 3.29
N TRP A 115 -9.31 5.63 3.84
CA TRP A 115 -10.44 5.08 3.09
C TRP A 115 -11.31 6.18 2.46
N THR A 116 -11.58 7.23 3.23
CA THR A 116 -12.36 8.38 2.78
C THR A 116 -11.70 9.06 1.58
N THR A 117 -10.41 9.39 1.69
CA THR A 117 -9.64 10.05 0.63
C THR A 117 -9.55 9.17 -0.61
N TYR A 118 -9.26 7.88 -0.46
CA TYR A 118 -9.21 6.92 -1.57
C TYR A 118 -10.54 6.88 -2.31
N ARG A 119 -11.66 6.71 -1.59
CA ARG A 119 -12.99 6.62 -2.19
C ARG A 119 -13.36 7.89 -2.93
N GLU A 120 -13.11 9.05 -2.34
CA GLU A 120 -13.38 10.35 -2.97
C GLU A 120 -12.56 10.55 -4.24
N LYS A 121 -11.24 10.34 -4.17
CA LYS A 121 -10.33 10.55 -5.30
C LYS A 121 -10.52 9.52 -6.41
N ARG A 122 -10.83 8.27 -6.06
CA ARG A 122 -11.17 7.24 -7.04
C ARG A 122 -12.48 7.57 -7.74
N ALA A 123 -13.50 8.02 -7.03
CA ALA A 123 -14.76 8.44 -7.63
C ALA A 123 -14.60 9.67 -8.53
N GLU A 124 -13.80 10.65 -8.11
CA GLU A 124 -13.44 11.83 -8.93
C GLU A 124 -12.77 11.40 -10.24
N PHE A 125 -11.73 10.56 -10.16
CA PHE A 125 -11.05 10.00 -11.33
C PHE A 125 -12.02 9.28 -12.28
N LEU A 126 -12.87 8.41 -11.76
CA LEU A 126 -13.86 7.67 -12.55
C LEU A 126 -14.84 8.62 -13.25
N ARG A 127 -15.35 9.65 -12.58
CA ARG A 127 -16.26 10.64 -13.18
C ARG A 127 -15.57 11.44 -14.29
N ASP A 128 -14.36 11.93 -14.04
CA ASP A 128 -13.56 12.65 -15.04
C ASP A 128 -13.27 11.77 -16.26
N TRP A 129 -13.02 10.49 -16.02
CA TRP A 129 -12.85 9.50 -17.07
C TRP A 129 -14.11 9.35 -17.93
N SER A 130 -15.27 9.16 -17.32
CA SER A 130 -16.57 9.06 -18.02
C SER A 130 -16.89 10.31 -18.84
N ASN A 131 -16.49 11.50 -18.36
CA ASN A 131 -16.67 12.75 -19.09
C ASN A 131 -15.78 12.82 -20.35
N LYS A 132 -14.54 12.32 -20.27
CA LYS A 132 -13.60 12.29 -21.39
C LYS A 132 -13.92 11.20 -22.40
N PHE A 133 -14.38 10.04 -21.93
CA PHE A 133 -14.60 8.83 -22.72
C PHE A 133 -16.03 8.33 -22.57
N SER A 134 -16.98 9.06 -23.17
CA SER A 134 -18.41 8.79 -23.05
C SER A 134 -18.82 7.38 -23.49
N GLN A 135 -18.07 6.77 -24.41
CA GLN A 135 -18.25 5.39 -24.86
C GLN A 135 -17.98 4.34 -23.78
N GLN A 136 -17.25 4.69 -22.71
CA GLN A 136 -16.93 3.82 -21.58
C GLN A 136 -17.81 4.08 -20.35
N ARG A 137 -18.82 4.95 -20.47
CA ARG A 137 -19.66 5.40 -19.35
C ARG A 137 -20.25 4.23 -18.54
N GLU A 138 -20.79 3.22 -19.21
CA GLU A 138 -21.40 2.06 -18.54
C GLU A 138 -20.37 1.27 -17.72
N GLY A 139 -19.17 1.03 -18.27
CA GLY A 139 -18.09 0.36 -17.55
C GLY A 139 -17.66 1.13 -16.29
N VAL A 140 -17.58 2.46 -16.40
CA VAL A 140 -17.28 3.36 -15.28
C VAL A 140 -18.39 3.37 -14.23
N GLU A 141 -19.66 3.41 -14.63
CA GLU A 141 -20.81 3.37 -13.71
C GLU A 141 -20.79 2.09 -12.87
N ILE A 142 -20.37 0.96 -13.45
CA ILE A 142 -20.16 -0.27 -12.71
C ILE A 142 -19.03 -0.13 -11.69
N CYS A 143 -17.87 0.47 -12.06
CA CYS A 143 -16.80 0.74 -11.11
C CYS A 143 -17.25 1.65 -9.96
N LEU A 144 -18.02 2.70 -10.25
CA LEU A 144 -18.59 3.60 -9.24
C LEU A 144 -19.53 2.84 -8.30
N GLY A 145 -20.44 2.02 -8.83
CA GLY A 145 -21.34 1.21 -8.02
C GLY A 145 -20.60 0.19 -7.14
N LEU A 146 -19.52 -0.43 -7.68
CA LEU A 146 -18.64 -1.30 -6.89
C LEU A 146 -17.98 -0.51 -5.76
N LEU A 147 -17.41 0.67 -6.04
CA LEU A 147 -16.76 1.53 -5.06
C LEU A 147 -17.71 1.99 -3.94
N GLU A 148 -18.94 2.34 -4.28
CA GLU A 148 -19.98 2.74 -3.33
C GLU A 148 -20.45 1.56 -2.46
N GLY A 149 -20.51 0.36 -3.04
CA GLY A 149 -20.89 -0.87 -2.32
C GLY A 149 -19.77 -1.52 -1.51
N LEU A 150 -18.52 -1.05 -1.62
CA LEU A 150 -17.38 -1.62 -0.89
C LEU A 150 -17.47 -1.27 0.61
N SER A 151 -17.46 -2.30 1.44
CA SER A 151 -17.27 -2.20 2.89
C SER A 151 -16.02 -2.99 3.29
N PRO A 152 -14.82 -2.40 3.16
CA PRO A 152 -13.58 -3.11 3.47
C PRO A 152 -13.47 -3.36 4.98
N ARG A 153 -12.90 -4.51 5.35
CA ARG A 153 -12.53 -4.77 6.75
C ARG A 153 -11.26 -4.00 7.06
N VAL A 154 -11.40 -2.95 7.86
CA VAL A 154 -10.28 -2.09 8.25
C VAL A 154 -9.88 -2.38 9.69
N ALA A 155 -8.58 -2.48 9.93
CA ALA A 155 -8.02 -2.56 11.26
C ALA A 155 -7.09 -1.37 11.55
N VAL A 156 -6.95 -1.04 12.83
CA VAL A 156 -5.83 -0.25 13.34
C VAL A 156 -4.88 -1.18 14.10
N TYR A 157 -3.58 -1.09 13.80
CA TYR A 157 -2.52 -1.73 14.55
C TYR A 157 -1.79 -0.67 15.39
N PRO A 158 -2.21 -0.44 16.65
CA PRO A 158 -1.64 0.59 17.48
C PRO A 158 -0.38 0.14 18.22
N GLY A 159 0.62 1.03 18.29
CA GLY A 159 1.87 0.80 18.99
C GLY A 159 2.73 2.06 19.07
N SER A 160 3.73 2.04 19.95
CA SER A 160 4.71 3.14 20.01
C SER A 160 5.78 3.07 18.93
N PHE A 161 5.99 1.88 18.36
CA PHE A 161 6.89 1.60 17.24
C PHE A 161 8.26 2.30 17.34
N ASN A 162 8.91 2.18 18.50
CA ASN A 162 10.16 2.88 18.81
C ASN A 162 11.32 1.92 19.17
N PRO A 163 11.97 1.27 18.18
CA PRO A 163 11.69 1.35 16.74
C PRO A 163 10.66 0.33 16.26
N PHE A 164 10.15 0.51 15.04
CA PHE A 164 9.46 -0.54 14.28
C PHE A 164 10.48 -1.64 13.92
N HIS A 165 10.14 -2.90 14.15
CA HIS A 165 11.08 -4.02 14.09
C HIS A 165 10.44 -5.25 13.44
N ARG A 166 11.22 -6.29 13.14
CA ARG A 166 10.78 -7.50 12.42
C ARG A 166 9.58 -8.20 13.08
N GLY A 167 9.53 -8.24 14.41
CA GLY A 167 8.33 -8.69 15.14
C GLY A 167 7.06 -7.89 14.82
N HIS A 168 7.13 -6.55 14.77
CA HIS A 168 5.99 -5.72 14.34
C HIS A 168 5.61 -5.98 12.88
N LEU A 169 6.61 -6.15 11.99
CA LEU A 169 6.38 -6.47 10.58
C LEU A 169 5.69 -7.83 10.40
N SER A 170 6.08 -8.84 11.19
CA SER A 170 5.46 -10.16 11.18
C SER A 170 3.97 -10.08 11.54
N ILE A 171 3.61 -9.32 12.58
CA ILE A 171 2.22 -9.06 12.95
C ILE A 171 1.47 -8.30 11.86
N LEU A 172 2.08 -7.25 11.30
CA LEU A 172 1.48 -6.46 10.22
C LEU A 172 1.16 -7.34 8.99
N ARG A 173 2.13 -8.12 8.51
CA ARG A 173 1.96 -9.04 7.37
C ARG A 173 0.84 -10.06 7.61
N GLN A 174 0.69 -10.54 8.85
CA GLN A 174 -0.40 -11.44 9.21
C GLN A 174 -1.75 -10.71 9.27
N ALA A 175 -1.79 -9.49 9.80
CA ALA A 175 -3.00 -8.67 9.83
C ALA A 175 -3.50 -8.37 8.40
N GLU A 176 -2.62 -8.08 7.46
CA GLU A 176 -2.95 -7.82 6.04
C GLU A 176 -3.49 -9.05 5.30
N ARG A 177 -3.33 -10.26 5.85
CA ARG A 177 -4.00 -11.47 5.33
C ARG A 177 -5.44 -11.58 5.80
N VAL A 178 -5.77 -10.94 6.92
CA VAL A 178 -7.10 -10.99 7.55
C VAL A 178 -7.94 -9.78 7.17
N PHE A 179 -7.35 -8.60 7.12
CA PHE A 179 -8.01 -7.32 6.86
C PHE A 179 -7.73 -6.83 5.44
N ASP A 180 -8.69 -6.10 4.87
CA ASP A 180 -8.53 -5.46 3.56
C ASP A 180 -7.64 -4.21 3.64
N LYS A 181 -7.53 -3.61 4.85
CA LYS A 181 -6.63 -2.49 5.16
C LYS A 181 -6.19 -2.52 6.63
N VAL A 182 -4.92 -2.20 6.87
CA VAL A 182 -4.35 -2.06 8.23
C VAL A 182 -3.72 -0.67 8.36
N ILE A 183 -4.27 0.15 9.26
CA ILE A 183 -3.78 1.48 9.62
C ILE A 183 -2.75 1.32 10.74
N ILE A 184 -1.58 1.93 10.60
CA ILE A 184 -0.55 1.91 11.64
C ILE A 184 -0.80 3.06 12.60
N GLY A 185 -1.25 2.76 13.81
CA GLY A 185 -1.59 3.76 14.83
C GLY A 185 -0.40 4.05 15.74
N VAL A 186 0.28 5.17 15.55
CA VAL A 186 1.40 5.59 16.39
C VAL A 186 0.87 6.19 17.68
N ALA A 187 1.20 5.61 18.83
CA ALA A 187 0.83 6.13 20.14
C ALA A 187 2.08 6.49 20.96
N VAL A 188 2.02 7.60 21.69
CA VAL A 188 3.10 8.05 22.59
C VAL A 188 2.61 8.09 24.04
N ASN A 189 3.53 7.88 24.99
CA ASN A 189 3.18 8.03 26.40
C ASN A 189 2.99 9.52 26.73
N ARG A 190 1.74 9.92 26.99
CA ARG A 190 1.35 11.29 27.38
C ARG A 190 2.00 11.79 28.67
N GLN A 191 2.50 10.90 29.54
CA GLN A 191 3.17 11.28 30.78
C GLN A 191 4.58 11.88 30.55
N LYS A 192 5.08 11.87 29.31
CA LYS A 192 6.37 12.48 28.95
C LYS A 192 6.15 13.88 28.39
N SER A 193 6.90 14.86 28.89
CA SER A 193 6.94 16.22 28.31
C SER A 193 7.32 16.16 26.82
N GLY A 194 6.65 16.96 25.99
CA GLY A 194 6.89 16.98 24.52
C GLY A 194 6.27 15.83 23.74
N ALA A 195 5.27 15.13 24.32
CA ALA A 195 4.64 13.98 23.67
C ALA A 195 4.03 14.29 22.30
N VAL A 196 3.40 15.45 22.10
CA VAL A 196 2.80 15.84 20.81
C VAL A 196 3.86 16.02 19.72
N ASP A 197 4.94 16.74 20.01
CA ASP A 197 6.05 16.93 19.07
C ASP A 197 6.73 15.58 18.76
N THR A 198 6.83 14.71 19.77
CA THR A 198 7.35 13.35 19.62
C THR A 198 6.43 12.47 18.77
N LEU A 199 5.10 12.66 18.87
CA LEU A 199 4.12 11.90 18.11
C LEU A 199 4.23 12.22 16.62
N GLU A 200 4.23 13.49 16.24
CA GLU A 200 4.33 13.88 14.84
C GLU A 200 5.68 13.50 14.23
N ALA A 201 6.77 13.69 14.98
CA ALA A 201 8.09 13.24 14.54
C ALA A 201 8.13 11.71 14.32
N ARG A 202 7.58 10.93 15.25
CA ARG A 202 7.51 9.46 15.14
C ARG A 202 6.60 9.01 14.00
N ARG A 203 5.47 9.69 13.80
CA ARG A 203 4.54 9.44 12.69
C ARG A 203 5.23 9.69 11.36
N ALA A 204 5.95 10.79 11.22
CA ALA A 204 6.69 11.13 10.00
C ALA A 204 7.82 10.13 9.72
N GLU A 205 8.61 9.76 10.74
CA GLU A 205 9.65 8.72 10.64
C GLU A 205 9.07 7.40 10.14
N LEU A 206 7.95 6.97 10.73
CA LEU A 206 7.31 5.72 10.38
C LEU A 206 6.61 5.77 9.01
N GLN A 207 6.00 6.90 8.64
CA GLN A 207 5.41 7.12 7.31
C GLN A 207 6.45 7.07 6.19
N ALA A 208 7.67 7.58 6.43
CA ALA A 208 8.76 7.47 5.48
C ALA A 208 9.23 6.01 5.29
N ARG A 209 9.18 5.21 6.37
CA ARG A 209 9.56 3.79 6.35
C ARG A 209 8.46 2.87 5.81
N LEU A 210 7.20 3.23 6.03
CA LEU A 210 5.99 2.50 5.65
C LEU A 210 5.14 3.36 4.67
N CYS A 211 5.76 3.91 3.63
CA CYS A 211 5.15 4.81 2.67
C CYS A 211 3.97 4.22 1.88
N PHE A 212 3.80 2.89 1.88
CA PHE A 212 2.65 2.21 1.28
C PHE A 212 1.51 1.96 2.28
N HIS A 213 1.69 2.33 3.55
CA HIS A 213 0.72 2.17 4.61
C HIS A 213 0.25 3.53 5.11
N GLU A 214 -1.02 3.59 5.52
CA GLU A 214 -1.53 4.76 6.24
C GLU A 214 -0.97 4.75 7.66
N VAL A 215 -0.20 5.78 8.01
CA VAL A 215 0.33 5.97 9.35
C VAL A 215 -0.38 7.14 10.02
N ALA A 216 -1.13 6.84 11.07
CA ALA A 216 -1.93 7.80 11.82
C ALA A 216 -1.38 8.00 13.24
N GLY A 217 -1.41 9.23 13.73
CA GLY A 217 -1.14 9.52 15.12
C GLY A 217 -2.37 9.23 15.98
N VAL A 218 -2.18 8.55 17.11
CA VAL A 218 -3.21 8.27 18.11
C VAL A 218 -2.90 9.13 19.33
N PRO A 219 -3.33 10.41 19.35
CA PRO A 219 -2.94 11.33 20.40
C PRO A 219 -3.60 11.00 21.73
N GLY A 220 -4.68 10.20 21.78
CA GLY A 220 -5.49 9.93 22.97
C GLY A 220 -5.97 8.49 23.15
N LEU A 221 -7.18 8.31 23.67
CA LEU A 221 -7.74 6.98 23.85
C LEU A 221 -7.92 6.34 22.47
N LEU A 222 -7.49 5.08 22.37
CA LEU A 222 -7.61 4.32 21.12
C LEU A 222 -9.07 4.17 20.68
N THR A 223 -9.99 4.02 21.64
CA THR A 223 -11.43 3.96 21.40
C THR A 223 -11.93 5.23 20.71
N ASP A 224 -11.55 6.41 21.23
CA ASP A 224 -11.97 7.70 20.66
C ASP A 224 -11.37 7.91 19.26
N PHE A 225 -10.15 7.42 19.03
CA PHE A 225 -9.52 7.45 17.71
C PHE A 225 -10.29 6.57 16.71
N VAL A 226 -10.65 5.35 17.11
CA VAL A 226 -11.40 4.41 16.25
C VAL A 226 -12.77 4.96 15.86
N GLU A 227 -13.47 5.67 16.75
CA GLU A 227 -14.79 6.27 16.48
C GLU A 227 -14.78 7.41 15.45
N GLN A 228 -13.63 8.03 15.19
CA GLN A 228 -13.52 9.11 14.21
C GLN A 228 -13.66 8.61 12.77
N PHE A 229 -13.58 7.30 12.56
CA PHE A 229 -13.61 6.71 11.24
C PHE A 229 -15.04 6.38 10.81
N PRO A 230 -15.38 6.58 9.52
CA PRO A 230 -16.71 6.25 9.00
C PRO A 230 -16.98 4.75 8.90
N LEU A 231 -15.94 3.93 9.03
CA LEU A 231 -16.02 2.47 9.04
C LEU A 231 -15.76 1.97 10.46
N GLN A 232 -16.34 0.82 10.81
CA GLN A 232 -16.00 0.14 12.06
C GLN A 232 -14.59 -0.44 11.95
N LEU A 233 -13.65 0.07 12.76
CA LEU A 233 -12.28 -0.45 12.81
C LEU A 233 -12.18 -1.57 13.85
N SER A 234 -11.42 -2.60 13.50
CA SER A 234 -10.93 -3.58 14.47
C SER A 234 -9.56 -3.14 15.02
N VAL A 235 -9.28 -3.45 16.29
CA VAL A 235 -7.98 -3.21 16.91
C VAL A 235 -7.15 -4.48 16.81
N VAL A 236 -6.02 -4.43 16.11
CA VAL A 236 -5.04 -5.52 16.05
C VAL A 236 -4.04 -5.38 17.18
N ARG A 237 -3.83 -6.45 17.94
CA ARG A 237 -2.81 -6.54 18.99
C ARG A 237 -1.87 -7.71 18.69
N GLY A 238 -0.57 -7.46 18.77
CA GLY A 238 0.44 -8.52 18.65
C GLY A 238 0.69 -9.19 19.99
N VAL A 239 0.75 -10.52 20.03
CA VAL A 239 1.13 -11.29 21.23
C VAL A 239 2.33 -12.17 20.91
N ARG A 240 3.34 -12.21 21.79
CA ARG A 240 4.55 -13.02 21.56
C ARG A 240 4.46 -14.38 22.24
N ASP A 241 3.82 -14.44 23.40
CA ASP A 241 3.65 -15.66 24.19
C ASP A 241 2.33 -15.63 24.97
N GLY A 242 2.10 -16.65 25.81
CA GLY A 242 0.91 -16.74 26.65
C GLY A 242 0.83 -15.63 27.71
N THR A 243 1.96 -15.13 28.21
CA THR A 243 2.01 -14.08 29.24
C THR A 243 1.58 -12.74 28.66
N ASP A 244 2.07 -12.41 27.47
CA ASP A 244 1.64 -11.23 26.72
C ASP A 244 0.14 -11.28 26.44
N LEU A 245 -0.38 -12.44 26.01
CA LEU A 245 -1.80 -12.62 25.75
C LEU A 245 -2.64 -12.39 27.01
N GLU A 246 -2.23 -12.92 28.16
CA GLU A 246 -2.93 -12.70 29.43
C GLU A 246 -2.94 -11.23 29.84
N ALA A 247 -1.82 -10.51 29.65
CA ALA A 247 -1.76 -9.07 29.86
C ALA A 247 -2.71 -8.31 28.91
N GLU A 248 -2.68 -8.64 27.62
CA GLU A 248 -3.50 -8.00 26.60
C GLU A 248 -5.00 -8.28 26.79
N LEU A 249 -5.39 -9.47 27.22
CA LEU A 249 -6.78 -9.79 27.56
C LEU A 249 -7.31 -8.92 28.70
N ARG A 250 -6.47 -8.58 29.68
CA ARG A 250 -6.83 -7.62 30.75
C ARG A 250 -7.02 -6.22 30.17
N TYR A 251 -6.12 -5.76 29.30
CA TYR A 251 -6.25 -4.43 28.68
C TYR A 251 -7.44 -4.32 27.73
N ALA A 252 -7.80 -5.39 27.01
CA ALA A 252 -8.94 -5.38 26.10
C ALA A 252 -10.30 -5.30 26.78
N ARG A 253 -10.38 -5.51 28.11
CA ARG A 253 -11.61 -5.26 28.87
C ARG A 253 -12.00 -3.79 28.86
N PHE A 254 -11.03 -2.86 28.94
CA PHE A 254 -11.34 -1.44 28.97
C PHE A 254 -12.00 -0.95 27.67
N PRO A 255 -11.46 -1.22 26.46
CA PRO A 255 -12.16 -0.89 25.22
C PRO A 255 -13.53 -1.56 25.12
N GLY A 256 -13.67 -2.83 25.53
CA GLY A 256 -14.96 -3.53 25.48
C GLY A 256 -16.03 -2.94 26.41
N GLU A 257 -15.64 -2.33 27.54
CA GLU A 257 -16.56 -1.63 28.44
C GLU A 257 -16.86 -0.20 27.96
N LEU A 258 -15.85 0.50 27.47
CA LEU A 258 -16.00 1.88 26.98
C LEU A 258 -16.79 1.92 25.67
N ARG A 259 -16.54 0.95 24.78
CA ARG A 259 -17.03 0.85 23.40
C ARG A 259 -17.21 -0.62 22.99
N PRO A 260 -18.35 -1.25 23.36
CA PRO A 260 -18.61 -2.68 23.14
C PRO A 260 -18.50 -3.16 21.69
N GLU A 261 -18.67 -2.26 20.72
CA GLU A 261 -18.52 -2.49 19.29
C GLU A 261 -17.05 -2.53 18.81
N THR A 262 -16.08 -2.20 19.67
CA THR A 262 -14.66 -2.29 19.35
C THR A 262 -14.20 -3.74 19.34
N ASN A 263 -13.99 -4.28 18.15
CA ASN A 263 -13.46 -5.63 17.98
C ASN A 263 -11.94 -5.65 18.20
N VAL A 264 -11.46 -6.44 19.16
CA VAL A 264 -10.02 -6.65 19.37
C VAL A 264 -9.62 -8.01 18.77
N VAL A 265 -8.60 -8.02 17.92
CA VAL A 265 -8.04 -9.20 17.28
C VAL A 265 -6.59 -9.36 17.69
N TRP A 266 -6.27 -10.48 18.32
CA TRP A 266 -4.90 -10.83 18.68
C TRP A 266 -4.26 -11.66 17.58
N ILE A 267 -3.04 -11.32 17.20
CA ILE A 267 -2.24 -12.02 16.20
C ILE A 267 -0.94 -12.46 16.87
N GLY A 268 -0.58 -13.73 16.70
CA GLY A 268 0.64 -14.30 17.24
C GLY A 268 1.86 -13.87 16.44
N CYS A 269 2.92 -13.42 17.11
CA CYS A 269 4.20 -13.16 16.47
C CYS A 269 4.83 -14.48 16.02
N GLU A 270 5.40 -14.52 14.82
CA GLU A 270 6.16 -15.69 14.34
C GLU A 270 7.31 -16.01 15.30
N ALA A 271 7.54 -17.31 15.53
CA ALA A 271 8.45 -17.82 16.56
C ALA A 271 9.86 -17.21 16.47
N GLU A 272 10.38 -17.00 15.26
CA GLU A 272 11.68 -16.39 15.01
C GLU A 272 11.81 -14.96 15.53
N TRP A 273 10.72 -14.22 15.71
CA TRP A 273 10.71 -12.81 16.15
C TRP A 273 10.14 -12.59 17.56
N GLN A 274 9.69 -13.64 18.24
CA GLN A 274 9.06 -13.54 19.58
C GLN A 274 9.98 -12.96 20.65
N HIS A 275 11.29 -13.15 20.53
CA HIS A 275 12.28 -12.62 21.47
C HIS A 275 12.49 -11.09 21.33
N LEU A 276 11.96 -10.47 20.27
CA LEU A 276 12.15 -9.05 20.02
C LEU A 276 11.24 -8.18 20.87
N GLY A 277 11.80 -7.05 21.29
CA GLY A 277 11.05 -5.93 21.83
C GLY A 277 11.80 -4.63 21.61
N SER A 278 11.07 -3.55 21.34
CA SER A 278 11.64 -2.21 21.15
C SER A 278 12.58 -1.76 22.26
N SER A 279 12.32 -2.14 23.52
CA SER A 279 13.24 -1.84 24.64
C SER A 279 14.57 -2.58 24.54
N ALA A 280 14.56 -3.88 24.23
CA ALA A 280 15.78 -4.67 24.06
C ALA A 280 16.61 -4.18 22.87
N ILE A 281 15.96 -3.79 21.76
CA ILE A 281 16.66 -3.22 20.60
C ILE A 281 17.34 -1.89 20.96
N ARG A 282 16.66 -1.01 21.70
CA ARG A 282 17.25 0.26 22.16
C ARG A 282 18.41 0.04 23.14
N GLU A 283 18.32 -0.98 23.98
CA GLU A 283 19.41 -1.36 24.88
C GLU A 283 20.65 -1.82 24.10
N LEU A 284 20.49 -2.69 23.11
CA LEU A 284 21.57 -3.08 22.21
C LEU A 284 22.22 -1.87 21.53
N GLU A 285 21.41 -1.01 20.89
CA GLU A 285 21.89 0.21 20.24
C GLU A 285 22.63 1.16 21.19
N SER A 286 22.27 1.19 22.47
CA SER A 286 22.96 2.01 23.48
C SER A 286 24.35 1.49 23.85
N ILE A 287 24.59 0.18 23.70
CA ILE A 287 25.88 -0.46 23.98
C ILE A 287 26.81 -0.32 22.76
N ALA A 288 26.29 -0.57 21.56
CA ALA A 288 27.03 -0.47 20.32
C ALA A 288 26.12 0.00 19.18
N ILE A 289 26.49 1.14 18.57
CA ILE A 289 25.77 1.74 17.45
C ILE A 289 25.64 0.71 16.32
N GLY A 290 24.42 0.48 15.84
CA GLY A 290 24.08 -0.43 14.76
C GLY A 290 23.88 -1.89 15.18
N SER A 291 24.05 -2.24 16.45
CA SER A 291 23.87 -3.63 16.90
C SER A 291 22.42 -4.12 16.88
N GLY A 292 21.45 -3.21 16.89
CA GLY A 292 20.02 -3.48 16.74
C GLY A 292 19.53 -3.42 15.29
N SER A 293 20.32 -2.88 14.36
CA SER A 293 19.94 -2.65 12.96
C SER A 293 19.39 -3.88 12.24
N ARG A 294 19.96 -5.07 12.49
CA ARG A 294 19.50 -6.35 11.91
C ARG A 294 18.04 -6.70 12.21
N TYR A 295 17.50 -6.17 13.32
CA TYR A 295 16.12 -6.43 13.76
C TYR A 295 15.13 -5.41 13.23
N VAL A 296 15.59 -4.37 12.54
CA VAL A 296 14.79 -3.24 12.06
C VAL A 296 14.70 -3.37 10.52
N PRO A 297 13.54 -3.74 9.96
CA PRO A 297 13.42 -4.22 8.57
C PRO A 297 13.56 -3.08 7.57
N ASP A 298 14.52 -3.12 6.65
CA ASP A 298 14.67 -2.06 5.65
C ASP A 298 13.41 -1.84 4.80
N THR A 299 13.38 -0.73 4.07
CA THR A 299 12.24 -0.33 3.23
C THR A 299 11.84 -1.41 2.23
N ALA A 300 12.80 -2.15 1.68
CA ALA A 300 12.52 -3.18 0.67
C ALA A 300 11.88 -4.43 1.30
N GLY A 301 12.33 -4.81 2.49
CA GLY A 301 11.75 -5.87 3.31
C GLY A 301 10.36 -5.54 3.86
N VAL A 302 10.04 -4.26 4.06
CA VAL A 302 8.68 -3.84 4.43
C VAL A 302 7.67 -4.14 3.31
N TYR A 303 8.00 -3.81 2.06
CA TYR A 303 7.07 -3.93 0.94
C TYR A 303 7.09 -5.28 0.24
N GLY A 304 7.91 -6.23 0.72
CA GLY A 304 8.09 -7.52 0.05
C GLY A 304 8.65 -7.42 -1.37
N LEU A 305 9.32 -6.30 -1.69
CA LEU A 305 9.93 -6.03 -3.00
C LEU A 305 11.22 -6.83 -3.21
N VAL A 306 11.78 -7.37 -2.13
CA VAL A 306 12.77 -8.43 -2.15
C VAL A 306 12.00 -9.68 -1.77
N GLY A 307 11.85 -10.63 -2.69
CA GLY A 307 11.43 -11.98 -2.30
C GLY A 307 12.38 -12.42 -1.19
N ASP A 308 11.84 -12.83 -0.04
CA ASP A 308 12.59 -13.31 1.12
C ASP A 308 13.44 -14.51 0.66
N GLY A 309 14.61 -14.21 0.11
CA GLY A 309 15.59 -15.15 -0.39
C GLY A 309 16.49 -15.50 0.77
N HIS A 310 16.21 -16.66 1.35
CA HIS A 310 17.08 -17.48 2.21
C HIS A 310 17.92 -16.75 3.27
#